data_AF-A0A1D1XLH2-F1
#
_entry.id   AF-A0A1D1XLH2-F1
#
_cell.length_a   1.000
_cell.length_b   1.000
_cell.length_c   1.000
_cell.angle_alpha   90.00
_cell.angle_beta   90.00
_cell.angle_gamma   90.00
#
_symmetry.space_group_name_H-M   'P 1'
#
loop_
_entity.id
_entity.type
_entity.pdbx_description
1 polymer ?
#
loop_
_entity_poly.entity_id
_entity_poly.type
_entity_poly.pdbx_seq_one_letter_code
_entity_poly.pdbx_strand_id
1 'polypeptide(L)'
;RVFFTNDAYLPEEMPEVLKPYRVEELIHLRGDDIARQLQESDRVYAYAYYNDLGDPDKGPDYARPILGGSKEYPYPRRGRTGRPPTKSDANTESRLPLVVSLDVYVPRDERFGHLKMSDFLAYALKSLSQALLPVLEAAVDATPFEFDTFQDVMNLYEGGIVLPDCPAFEEARNHIPFELIKELVRTDGEHLLKLPLPQVIKADNFAWRSDEEFGREMLAGLNPVIIRLLKEFPPVSNLDPRIYGNQNSSITAADIEKNLNGLTVVQALEDKKLFILDHHDAFIPYLSRINSTQNKVYASRTILLLQDDGTLK
;
A
#
# COMPACT_ATOMS: atom_id res chain seq x y z
N ARG A 1 -37.19 -0.65 -7.83
CA ARG A 1 -36.26 0.34 -7.22
C ARG A 1 -37.12 1.43 -6.61
N VAL A 2 -36.93 1.73 -5.32
CA VAL A 2 -37.61 2.83 -4.63
C VAL A 2 -36.67 4.02 -4.57
N PHE A 3 -37.21 5.22 -4.73
CA PHE A 3 -36.47 6.48 -4.56
C PHE A 3 -37.29 7.40 -3.66
N PHE A 4 -36.64 8.03 -2.69
CA PHE A 4 -37.24 9.02 -1.79
C PHE A 4 -36.92 10.44 -2.27
N THR A 5 -37.72 11.41 -1.83
CA THR A 5 -37.36 12.84 -1.98
C THR A 5 -36.13 13.16 -1.12
N ASN A 6 -35.56 14.35 -1.30
CA ASN A 6 -34.34 14.78 -0.60
C ASN A 6 -34.56 15.24 0.85
N ASP A 7 -35.75 15.03 1.40
CA ASP A 7 -36.06 15.33 2.80
C ASP A 7 -35.39 14.30 3.72
N ALA A 8 -34.72 14.78 4.77
CA ALA A 8 -34.03 13.92 5.73
C ALA A 8 -34.87 13.70 6.98
N TYR A 9 -35.09 12.43 7.35
CA TYR A 9 -35.87 12.05 8.53
C TYR A 9 -35.11 11.06 9.42
N LEU A 10 -35.14 11.27 10.73
CA LEU A 10 -34.89 10.19 11.67
C LEU A 10 -35.96 9.09 11.53
N PRO A 11 -35.69 7.83 11.93
CA PRO A 11 -36.69 6.74 11.84
C PRO A 11 -38.03 7.07 12.48
N GLU A 12 -38.02 7.84 13.58
CA GLU A 12 -39.19 8.21 14.36
C GLU A 12 -40.03 9.31 13.69
N GLU A 13 -39.39 10.22 12.95
CA GLU A 13 -40.00 11.40 12.32
C GLU A 13 -40.54 11.12 10.91
N MET A 14 -40.15 9.99 10.31
CA MET A 14 -40.56 9.64 8.96
C MET A 14 -42.08 9.43 8.88
N PRO A 15 -42.76 9.96 7.85
CA PRO A 15 -44.19 9.72 7.65
C PRO A 15 -44.53 8.22 7.67
N GLU A 16 -45.56 7.83 8.42
CA GLU A 16 -45.94 6.41 8.64
C GLU A 16 -46.10 5.62 7.33
N VAL A 17 -46.63 6.28 6.29
CA VAL A 17 -46.83 5.67 4.97
C VAL A 17 -45.52 5.30 4.25
N LEU A 18 -44.40 5.92 4.61
CA LEU A 18 -43.08 5.67 4.01
C LEU A 18 -42.24 4.65 4.78
N LYS A 19 -42.55 4.40 6.05
CA LYS A 19 -41.78 3.49 6.91
C LYS A 19 -41.66 2.05 6.35
N PRO A 20 -42.72 1.42 5.79
CA PRO A 20 -42.60 0.09 5.20
C PRO A 20 -41.58 0.03 4.06
N TYR A 21 -41.61 1.01 3.15
CA TYR A 21 -40.67 1.08 2.03
C TYR A 21 -39.22 1.27 2.49
N ARG A 22 -38.99 2.05 3.55
CA ARG A 22 -37.66 2.21 4.15
C ARG A 22 -37.14 0.87 4.70
N VAL A 23 -37.96 0.15 5.46
CA VAL A 23 -37.56 -1.15 6.03
C VAL A 23 -37.29 -2.16 4.93
N GLU A 24 -38.14 -2.22 3.91
CA GLU A 24 -37.99 -3.10 2.76
C GLU A 24 -36.69 -2.79 1.98
N GLU A 25 -36.38 -1.53 1.68
CA GLU A 25 -35.13 -1.17 1.00
C GLU A 25 -33.90 -1.57 1.84
N LEU A 26 -33.94 -1.38 3.17
CA LEU A 26 -32.84 -1.80 4.05
C LEU A 26 -32.63 -3.32 4.07
N ILE A 27 -33.71 -4.12 3.98
CA ILE A 27 -33.60 -5.58 3.86
C ILE A 27 -32.92 -5.96 2.54
N HIS A 28 -33.34 -5.35 1.42
CA HIS A 28 -32.73 -5.59 0.11
C HIS A 28 -31.25 -5.18 0.08
N LEU A 29 -30.87 -4.08 0.74
CA LEU A 29 -29.47 -3.65 0.83
C LEU A 29 -28.61 -4.59 1.69
N ARG A 30 -29.18 -5.24 2.72
CA ARG A 30 -28.45 -6.26 3.49
C ARG A 30 -28.24 -7.56 2.70
N GLY A 31 -29.27 -7.98 1.96
CA GLY A 31 -29.21 -9.16 1.09
C GLY A 31 -28.91 -10.47 1.85
N ASP A 32 -29.43 -10.60 3.07
CA ASP A 32 -29.20 -11.75 3.95
C ASP A 32 -29.73 -13.08 3.35
N ASP A 33 -30.66 -12.99 2.41
CA ASP A 33 -31.25 -14.09 1.65
C ASP A 33 -30.43 -14.50 0.42
N ILE A 34 -29.43 -13.71 0.02
CA ILE A 34 -28.64 -13.94 -1.19
C ILE A 34 -27.42 -14.79 -0.88
N ALA A 35 -27.55 -16.11 -1.07
CA ALA A 35 -26.44 -17.06 -0.91
C ALA A 35 -25.54 -17.18 -2.15
N ARG A 36 -26.02 -16.79 -3.34
CA ARG A 36 -25.28 -16.85 -4.60
C ARG A 36 -24.14 -15.81 -4.66
N GLN A 37 -23.27 -15.96 -5.66
CA GLN A 37 -22.32 -14.93 -6.04
C GLN A 37 -23.05 -13.64 -6.43
N LEU A 38 -22.55 -12.51 -5.91
CA LEU A 38 -23.08 -11.19 -6.19
C LEU A 38 -22.70 -10.76 -7.61
N GLN A 39 -23.67 -10.17 -8.30
CA GLN A 39 -23.62 -9.77 -9.69
C GLN A 39 -23.48 -8.26 -9.80
N GLU A 40 -23.04 -7.76 -10.95
CA GLU A 40 -22.77 -6.33 -11.17
C GLU A 40 -23.96 -5.43 -10.81
N SER A 41 -25.20 -5.85 -11.07
CA SER A 41 -26.41 -5.06 -10.79
C SER A 41 -26.86 -5.08 -9.33
N ASP A 42 -26.28 -5.94 -8.48
CA ASP A 42 -26.66 -6.08 -7.07
C ASP A 42 -26.20 -4.87 -6.24
N ARG A 43 -26.98 -4.51 -5.21
CA ARG A 43 -26.71 -3.41 -4.27
C ARG A 43 -26.57 -3.92 -2.84
N VAL A 44 -25.90 -5.05 -2.66
CA VAL A 44 -25.84 -5.78 -1.40
C VAL A 44 -24.59 -5.39 -0.62
N TYR A 45 -24.79 -4.86 0.57
CA TYR A 45 -23.73 -4.46 1.51
C TYR A 45 -23.66 -5.48 2.64
N ALA A 46 -22.83 -6.51 2.44
CA ALA A 46 -22.59 -7.56 3.42
C ALA A 46 -21.08 -7.69 3.74
N TYR A 47 -20.76 -8.35 4.84
CA TYR A 47 -19.39 -8.49 5.32
C TYR A 47 -18.79 -9.85 4.98
N ALA A 48 -17.48 -9.87 4.79
CA ALA A 48 -16.69 -11.09 4.75
C ALA A 48 -15.25 -10.84 5.24
N TYR A 49 -14.54 -11.93 5.50
CA TYR A 49 -13.12 -11.92 5.87
C TYR A 49 -12.22 -11.71 4.65
N TYR A 50 -10.95 -11.40 4.85
CA TYR A 50 -9.95 -11.44 3.79
C TYR A 50 -9.49 -12.89 3.58
N ASN A 51 -10.38 -13.68 3.01
CA ASN A 51 -10.17 -15.06 2.61
C ASN A 51 -10.04 -15.21 1.09
N ASP A 52 -9.88 -14.11 0.36
CA ASP A 52 -9.81 -14.05 -1.10
C ASP A 52 -8.42 -13.60 -1.62
N LEU A 53 -7.43 -13.56 -0.73
CA LEU A 53 -6.06 -13.15 -1.06
C LEU A 53 -5.18 -14.33 -1.52
N GLY A 54 -5.42 -15.55 -1.04
CA GLY A 54 -4.67 -16.76 -1.42
C GLY A 54 -5.18 -17.41 -2.70
N ASP A 55 -4.35 -18.23 -3.33
CA ASP A 55 -4.72 -19.09 -4.47
C ASP A 55 -4.23 -20.54 -4.26
N PRO A 56 -4.71 -21.24 -3.23
CA PRO A 56 -4.19 -22.57 -2.85
C PRO A 56 -4.37 -23.64 -3.94
N ASP A 57 -5.25 -23.42 -4.93
CA ASP A 57 -5.40 -24.32 -6.09
C ASP A 57 -4.16 -24.34 -6.99
N LYS A 58 -3.32 -23.29 -6.95
CA LYS A 58 -2.02 -23.24 -7.66
C LYS A 58 -0.88 -23.88 -6.87
N GLY A 59 -1.13 -24.30 -5.63
CA GLY A 59 -0.15 -24.95 -4.76
C GLY A 59 0.10 -24.20 -3.44
N PRO A 60 0.88 -24.81 -2.54
CA PRO A 60 1.07 -24.33 -1.17
C PRO A 60 1.71 -22.94 -1.09
N ASP A 61 2.58 -22.59 -2.03
CA ASP A 61 3.25 -21.27 -2.06
C ASP A 61 2.30 -20.10 -2.30
N TYR A 62 1.10 -20.39 -2.82
CA TYR A 62 0.05 -19.41 -3.09
C TYR A 62 -1.03 -19.37 -1.99
N ALA A 63 -0.99 -20.29 -1.03
CA ALA A 63 -1.89 -20.28 0.12
C ALA A 63 -1.57 -19.09 1.05
N ARG A 64 -2.60 -18.45 1.60
CA ARG A 64 -2.45 -17.33 2.55
C ARG A 64 -3.39 -17.54 3.73
N PRO A 65 -3.00 -17.12 4.95
CA PRO A 65 -3.91 -17.17 6.09
C PRO A 65 -5.09 -16.21 5.86
N ILE A 66 -6.26 -16.61 6.36
CA ILE A 66 -7.44 -15.75 6.37
C ILE A 66 -7.24 -14.62 7.39
N LEU A 67 -7.40 -13.37 6.96
CA LEU A 67 -7.32 -12.22 7.86
C LEU A 67 -8.72 -11.81 8.35
N GLY A 68 -8.87 -11.80 9.67
CA GLY A 68 -10.11 -11.52 10.39
C GLY A 68 -10.79 -12.80 10.93
N GLY A 69 -11.53 -12.65 12.03
CA GLY A 69 -12.31 -13.76 12.62
C GLY A 69 -11.54 -14.65 13.58
N SER A 70 -10.23 -14.43 13.72
CA SER A 70 -9.38 -15.08 14.71
C SER A 70 -8.68 -14.06 15.60
N LYS A 71 -8.22 -14.50 16.78
CA LYS A 71 -7.36 -13.70 17.67
C LYS A 71 -5.94 -13.55 17.14
N GLU A 72 -5.48 -14.51 16.34
CA GLU A 72 -4.13 -14.52 15.78
C GLU A 72 -4.00 -13.54 14.60
N TYR A 73 -5.02 -13.46 13.74
CA TYR A 73 -5.06 -12.56 12.60
C TYR A 73 -6.30 -11.65 12.69
N PRO A 74 -6.37 -10.73 13.67
CA PRO A 74 -7.46 -9.77 13.71
C PRO A 74 -7.35 -8.82 12.52
N TYR A 75 -8.47 -8.57 11.84
CA TYR A 75 -8.51 -7.68 10.69
C TYR A 75 -9.92 -7.12 10.47
N PRO A 76 -10.06 -5.89 9.94
CA PRO A 76 -11.33 -5.36 9.48
C PRO A 76 -12.02 -6.31 8.48
N ARG A 77 -13.35 -6.24 8.42
CA ARG A 77 -14.12 -6.94 7.37
C ARG A 77 -14.01 -6.18 6.06
N ARG A 78 -14.15 -6.91 4.96
CA ARG A 78 -14.32 -6.36 3.61
C ARG A 78 -15.75 -6.56 3.12
N GLY A 79 -16.09 -5.95 1.98
CA GLY A 79 -17.35 -6.18 1.28
C GLY A 79 -17.45 -7.62 0.75
N ARG A 80 -18.54 -8.31 1.06
CA ARG A 80 -18.81 -9.67 0.57
C ARG A 80 -18.96 -9.65 -0.95
N THR A 81 -18.42 -10.68 -1.59
CA THR A 81 -18.46 -10.91 -3.05
C THR A 81 -19.17 -12.21 -3.39
N GLY A 82 -19.01 -13.24 -2.54
CA GLY A 82 -19.77 -14.48 -2.63
C GLY A 82 -19.35 -15.40 -3.78
N ARG A 83 -18.13 -15.24 -4.32
CA ARG A 83 -17.57 -16.20 -5.28
C ARG A 83 -17.45 -17.58 -4.61
N PRO A 84 -17.47 -18.67 -5.39
CA PRO A 84 -17.33 -20.01 -4.83
C PRO A 84 -15.97 -20.18 -4.12
N PRO A 85 -15.88 -21.09 -3.15
CA PRO A 85 -14.60 -21.44 -2.54
C PRO A 85 -13.64 -22.07 -3.55
N THR A 86 -12.35 -22.10 -3.22
CA THR A 86 -11.33 -22.84 -4.00
C THR A 86 -11.56 -24.35 -3.89
N LYS A 87 -11.00 -25.13 -4.82
CA LYS A 87 -11.13 -26.59 -4.80
C LYS A 87 -10.36 -27.23 -3.66
N SER A 88 -9.24 -26.62 -3.29
CA SER A 88 -8.30 -27.10 -2.27
C SER A 88 -8.64 -26.66 -0.84
N ASP A 89 -9.35 -25.53 -0.65
CA ASP A 89 -9.73 -25.04 0.67
C ASP A 89 -11.13 -24.39 0.67
N ALA A 90 -12.08 -25.03 1.35
CA ALA A 90 -13.45 -24.57 1.47
C ALA A 90 -13.59 -23.21 2.17
N ASN A 91 -12.58 -22.77 2.94
CA ASN A 91 -12.62 -21.49 3.64
C ASN A 91 -12.03 -20.33 2.81
N THR A 92 -11.30 -20.63 1.73
CA THR A 92 -10.69 -19.63 0.84
C THR A 92 -11.61 -19.38 -0.34
N GLU A 93 -11.94 -18.11 -0.59
CA GLU A 93 -12.74 -17.70 -1.74
C GLU A 93 -11.88 -17.69 -3.02
N SER A 94 -12.44 -18.20 -4.11
CA SER A 94 -11.76 -18.21 -5.42
C SER A 94 -11.34 -16.80 -5.87
N ARG A 95 -10.18 -16.75 -6.55
CA ARG A 95 -9.62 -15.52 -7.09
C ARG A 95 -10.09 -15.24 -8.51
N LEU A 96 -10.24 -13.96 -8.83
CA LEU A 96 -10.29 -13.49 -10.20
C LEU A 96 -8.86 -13.39 -10.77
N PRO A 97 -8.66 -13.66 -12.09
CA PRO A 97 -7.39 -13.35 -12.75
C PRO A 97 -7.03 -11.86 -12.57
N LEU A 98 -5.74 -11.55 -12.46
CA LEU A 98 -5.26 -10.20 -12.16
C LEU A 98 -5.73 -9.16 -13.21
N VAL A 99 -5.82 -9.59 -14.47
CA VAL A 99 -6.27 -8.76 -15.61
C VAL A 99 -7.72 -8.29 -15.46
N VAL A 100 -8.55 -9.03 -14.74
CA VAL A 100 -9.96 -8.71 -14.46
C VAL A 100 -10.19 -8.42 -12.97
N SER A 101 -9.13 -8.09 -12.22
CA SER A 101 -9.24 -7.77 -10.79
C SER A 101 -10.04 -6.48 -10.52
N LEU A 102 -10.21 -5.63 -11.53
CA LEU A 102 -11.10 -4.47 -11.48
C LEU A 102 -12.60 -4.84 -11.53
N ASP A 103 -12.92 -6.09 -11.83
CA ASP A 103 -14.29 -6.64 -11.84
C ASP A 103 -14.66 -7.34 -10.53
N VAL A 104 -13.85 -7.19 -9.48
CA VAL A 104 -14.26 -7.60 -8.13
C VAL A 104 -15.54 -6.86 -7.78
N TYR A 105 -16.59 -7.63 -7.43
CA TYR A 105 -17.89 -7.07 -7.08
C TYR A 105 -17.76 -6.01 -5.97
N VAL A 106 -18.40 -4.87 -6.24
CA VAL A 106 -18.81 -3.87 -5.26
C VAL A 106 -20.28 -3.53 -5.55
N PRO A 107 -21.07 -3.08 -4.56
CA PRO A 107 -22.45 -2.66 -4.81
C PRO A 107 -22.54 -1.69 -5.98
N ARG A 108 -23.55 -1.85 -6.86
CA ARG A 108 -23.60 -1.19 -8.16
C ARG A 108 -23.36 0.32 -8.12
N ASP A 109 -23.86 0.97 -7.07
CA ASP A 109 -23.79 2.42 -6.88
C ASP A 109 -22.42 2.88 -6.32
N GLU A 110 -21.60 1.98 -5.75
CA GLU A 110 -20.21 2.22 -5.31
C GLU A 110 -19.19 2.07 -6.45
N ARG A 111 -19.56 1.37 -7.54
CA ARG A 111 -18.67 1.18 -8.69
C ARG A 111 -18.42 2.52 -9.35
N PHE A 112 -17.14 2.92 -9.44
CA PHE A 112 -16.76 4.15 -10.12
C PHE A 112 -17.30 4.20 -11.56
N GLY A 113 -17.82 5.36 -11.97
CA GLY A 113 -18.14 5.62 -13.37
C GLY A 113 -16.87 5.77 -14.22
N HIS A 114 -17.00 5.58 -15.54
CA HIS A 114 -15.90 5.54 -16.51
C HIS A 114 -14.95 6.75 -16.47
N LEU A 115 -15.43 7.94 -16.09
CA LEU A 115 -14.61 9.17 -16.04
C LEU A 115 -13.59 9.22 -14.90
N LYS A 116 -13.66 8.32 -13.91
CA LYS A 116 -12.75 8.31 -12.75
C LYS A 116 -11.65 7.25 -12.82
N MET A 117 -11.65 6.39 -13.85
CA MET A 117 -10.65 5.32 -14.00
C MET A 117 -9.28 5.82 -14.46
N SER A 118 -9.20 6.97 -15.13
CA SER A 118 -7.91 7.60 -15.49
C SER A 118 -7.07 7.98 -14.27
N ASP A 119 -7.71 8.25 -13.13
CA ASP A 119 -7.02 8.60 -11.87
C ASP A 119 -6.51 7.35 -11.12
N PHE A 120 -6.89 6.15 -11.58
CA PHE A 120 -6.54 4.87 -10.95
C PHE A 120 -5.17 4.33 -11.40
N LEU A 121 -4.19 5.23 -11.54
CA LEU A 121 -2.81 4.93 -11.96
C LEU A 121 -2.08 3.99 -10.98
N ALA A 122 -2.48 3.94 -9.72
CA ALA A 122 -1.79 3.14 -8.70
C ALA A 122 -1.95 1.62 -8.91
N TYR A 123 -3.13 1.14 -9.32
CA TYR A 123 -3.33 -0.28 -9.62
C TYR A 123 -2.83 -0.65 -11.00
N ALA A 124 -2.91 0.29 -11.94
CA ALA A 124 -2.30 0.17 -13.25
C ALA A 124 -0.83 -0.20 -13.16
N LEU A 125 -0.05 0.46 -12.30
CA LEU A 125 1.38 0.23 -12.11
C LEU A 125 1.75 -1.22 -11.75
N LYS A 126 0.94 -1.92 -10.94
CA LYS A 126 1.21 -3.31 -10.55
C LYS A 126 0.82 -4.33 -11.63
N SER A 127 -0.27 -4.09 -12.36
CA SER A 127 -0.58 -4.89 -13.56
C SER A 127 0.45 -4.63 -14.67
N LEU A 128 0.95 -3.40 -14.78
CA LEU A 128 1.96 -2.98 -15.74
C LEU A 128 3.31 -3.62 -15.45
N SER A 129 3.75 -3.68 -14.19
CA SER A 129 5.03 -4.29 -13.86
C SER A 129 5.08 -5.78 -14.23
N GLN A 130 3.97 -6.50 -14.13
CA GLN A 130 3.89 -7.91 -14.57
C GLN A 130 3.74 -8.05 -16.09
N ALA A 131 2.96 -7.18 -16.73
CA ALA A 131 2.78 -7.20 -18.19
C ALA A 131 4.04 -6.77 -18.95
N LEU A 132 4.84 -5.87 -18.37
CA LEU A 132 6.07 -5.35 -18.96
C LEU A 132 7.32 -6.12 -18.51
N LEU A 133 7.22 -7.01 -17.52
CA LEU A 133 8.35 -7.83 -17.06
C LEU A 133 9.03 -8.58 -18.23
N PRO A 134 8.29 -9.28 -19.12
CA PRO A 134 8.89 -10.00 -20.24
C PRO A 134 9.54 -9.07 -21.27
N VAL A 135 9.07 -7.83 -21.37
CA VAL A 135 9.60 -6.81 -22.28
C VAL A 135 10.90 -6.23 -21.73
N LEU A 136 10.93 -5.93 -20.42
CA LEU A 136 12.15 -5.53 -19.71
C LEU A 136 13.20 -6.65 -19.74
N GLU A 137 12.77 -7.91 -19.59
CA GLU A 137 13.62 -9.11 -19.72
C GLU A 137 14.24 -9.25 -21.11
N ALA A 138 13.48 -8.94 -22.17
CA ALA A 138 13.95 -9.04 -23.55
C ALA A 138 14.83 -7.84 -24.01
N ALA A 139 14.81 -6.74 -23.27
CA ALA A 139 15.44 -5.47 -23.67
C ALA A 139 16.86 -5.25 -23.16
N VAL A 140 17.24 -5.92 -22.10
CA VAL A 140 18.46 -5.60 -21.36
C VAL A 140 19.43 -6.76 -21.46
N ASP A 141 20.43 -6.61 -22.33
CA ASP A 141 21.59 -7.51 -22.41
C ASP A 141 22.86 -6.69 -22.15
N ALA A 142 23.24 -6.58 -20.86
CA ALA A 142 24.60 -6.23 -20.38
C ALA A 142 24.74 -6.33 -18.84
N THR A 143 23.68 -6.05 -18.07
CA THR A 143 23.59 -6.24 -16.60
C THR A 143 22.12 -6.48 -16.23
N PRO A 144 21.70 -7.70 -15.79
CA PRO A 144 20.27 -8.01 -15.64
C PRO A 144 19.63 -7.22 -14.48
N PHE A 145 18.58 -6.45 -14.76
CA PHE A 145 17.57 -5.95 -13.80
C PHE A 145 18.05 -5.03 -12.66
N GLU A 146 19.21 -4.40 -12.79
CA GLU A 146 19.75 -3.49 -11.76
C GLU A 146 20.05 -2.10 -12.33
N PHE A 147 19.93 -1.07 -11.49
CA PHE A 147 20.40 0.27 -11.83
C PHE A 147 21.85 0.40 -11.41
N ASP A 148 22.74 0.64 -12.37
CA ASP A 148 24.17 0.79 -12.11
C ASP A 148 24.50 2.16 -11.50
N THR A 149 23.68 3.18 -11.79
CA THR A 149 23.86 4.55 -11.32
C THR A 149 22.53 5.23 -10.95
N PHE A 150 22.60 6.31 -10.15
CA PHE A 150 21.42 7.17 -9.93
C PHE A 150 20.92 7.82 -11.22
N GLN A 151 21.80 8.04 -12.21
CA GLN A 151 21.38 8.58 -13.49
C GLN A 151 20.45 7.60 -14.23
N ASP A 152 20.67 6.29 -14.11
CA ASP A 152 19.79 5.29 -14.72
C ASP A 152 18.38 5.35 -14.15
N VAL A 153 18.24 5.65 -12.85
CA VAL A 153 16.95 5.92 -12.21
C VAL A 153 16.34 7.23 -12.73
N MET A 154 17.14 8.29 -12.89
CA MET A 154 16.67 9.59 -13.39
C MET A 154 16.20 9.51 -14.86
N ASN A 155 16.85 8.67 -15.67
CA ASN A 155 16.51 8.48 -17.08
C ASN A 155 15.07 7.98 -17.30
N LEU A 156 14.46 7.31 -16.31
CA LEU A 156 13.04 6.93 -16.30
C LEU A 156 12.10 8.14 -16.47
N TYR A 157 12.52 9.32 -15.97
CA TYR A 157 11.73 10.55 -16.00
C TYR A 157 12.19 11.53 -17.08
N GLU A 158 13.47 11.48 -17.48
CA GLU A 158 14.07 12.43 -18.43
C GLU A 158 13.94 11.95 -19.89
N GLY A 159 14.36 10.70 -20.17
CA GLY A 159 14.48 10.13 -21.53
C GLY A 159 13.49 9.01 -21.84
N GLY A 160 12.88 8.38 -20.83
CA GLY A 160 12.06 7.17 -21.02
C GLY A 160 12.90 5.93 -21.26
N ILE A 161 12.26 4.77 -21.42
CA ILE A 161 12.94 3.50 -21.73
C ILE A 161 12.82 3.25 -23.23
N VAL A 162 13.97 3.07 -23.91
CA VAL A 162 13.99 2.62 -25.31
C VAL A 162 13.59 1.15 -25.33
N LEU A 163 12.48 0.84 -25.99
CA LEU A 163 12.04 -0.55 -26.13
C LEU A 163 12.76 -1.24 -27.29
N PRO A 164 13.03 -2.55 -27.18
CA PRO A 164 13.38 -3.36 -28.33
C PRO A 164 12.11 -3.60 -29.15
N ASP A 165 12.26 -3.61 -30.48
CA ASP A 165 11.26 -4.20 -31.37
C ASP A 165 11.24 -5.72 -31.15
N CYS A 166 10.46 -6.19 -30.17
CA CYS A 166 10.32 -7.61 -29.86
C CYS A 166 8.85 -8.06 -29.84
N PRO A 167 8.55 -9.29 -30.27
CA PRO A 167 7.19 -9.84 -30.28
C PRO A 167 6.50 -9.84 -28.90
N ALA A 168 7.28 -9.95 -27.82
CA ALA A 168 6.79 -9.94 -26.44
C ALA A 168 6.12 -8.61 -26.07
N PHE A 169 6.56 -7.49 -26.66
CA PHE A 169 5.94 -6.18 -26.43
C PHE A 169 4.57 -6.07 -27.08
N GLU A 170 4.41 -6.55 -28.31
CA GLU A 170 3.10 -6.57 -28.98
C GLU A 170 2.10 -7.47 -28.25
N GLU A 171 2.56 -8.57 -27.66
CA GLU A 171 1.74 -9.41 -26.79
C GLU A 171 1.36 -8.67 -25.49
N ALA A 172 2.31 -8.03 -24.80
CA ALA A 172 2.04 -7.23 -23.60
C ALA A 172 1.05 -6.08 -23.86
N ARG A 173 1.17 -5.40 -25.01
CA ARG A 173 0.28 -4.31 -25.43
C ARG A 173 -1.18 -4.74 -25.51
N ASN A 174 -1.45 -5.96 -25.97
CA ASN A 174 -2.82 -6.50 -26.04
C ASN A 174 -3.44 -6.78 -24.66
N HIS A 175 -2.63 -6.84 -23.60
CA HIS A 175 -3.07 -7.14 -22.23
C HIS A 175 -3.17 -5.89 -21.34
N ILE A 176 -2.69 -4.74 -21.80
CA ILE A 176 -2.75 -3.47 -21.04
C ILE A 176 -4.05 -2.74 -21.44
N PRO A 177 -4.88 -2.30 -20.48
CA PRO A 177 -6.03 -1.45 -20.79
C PRO A 177 -5.64 -0.21 -21.60
N PHE A 178 -6.41 0.10 -22.63
CA PHE A 178 -6.10 1.15 -23.62
C PHE A 178 -5.91 2.53 -22.99
N GLU A 179 -6.66 2.85 -21.94
CA GLU A 179 -6.57 4.08 -21.16
C GLU A 179 -5.19 4.24 -20.50
N LEU A 180 -4.57 3.12 -20.08
CA LEU A 180 -3.24 3.11 -19.48
C LEU A 180 -2.14 3.20 -20.53
N ILE A 181 -2.33 2.54 -21.68
CA ILE A 181 -1.40 2.66 -22.82
C ILE A 181 -1.25 4.12 -23.24
N LYS A 182 -2.33 4.90 -23.28
CA LYS A 182 -2.28 6.33 -23.65
C LYS A 182 -1.44 7.18 -22.70
N GLU A 183 -1.45 6.87 -21.41
CA GLU A 183 -0.62 7.59 -20.43
C GLU A 183 0.86 7.16 -20.51
N LEU A 184 1.12 5.91 -20.91
CA LEU A 184 2.47 5.33 -20.98
C LEU A 184 3.20 5.62 -22.29
N VAL A 185 2.45 5.75 -23.38
CA VAL A 185 2.95 6.06 -24.72
C VAL A 185 2.66 7.54 -24.99
N ARG A 186 3.58 8.41 -24.60
CA ARG A 186 3.48 9.82 -24.99
C ARG A 186 3.69 9.95 -26.51
N THR A 187 3.14 11.02 -27.07
CA THR A 187 2.79 11.28 -28.47
C THR A 187 3.92 11.25 -29.53
N ASP A 188 5.17 10.96 -29.15
CA ASP A 188 6.33 10.97 -30.05
C ASP A 188 6.62 9.62 -30.70
N GLY A 189 6.05 8.51 -30.21
CA GLY A 189 6.04 7.21 -30.89
C GLY A 189 7.38 6.45 -30.88
N GLU A 190 8.46 7.06 -30.42
CA GLU A 190 9.81 6.45 -30.35
C GLU A 190 10.23 6.04 -28.92
N HIS A 191 9.60 6.60 -27.88
CA HIS A 191 9.94 6.33 -26.48
C HIS A 191 8.70 5.91 -25.68
N LEU A 192 8.80 4.78 -24.96
CA LEU A 192 7.75 4.33 -24.05
C LEU A 192 8.15 4.65 -22.60
N LEU A 193 7.15 4.84 -21.73
CA LEU A 193 7.32 4.88 -20.27
C LEU A 193 8.12 6.08 -19.72
N LYS A 194 8.06 7.26 -20.36
CA LYS A 194 8.54 8.49 -19.70
C LYS A 194 7.60 8.81 -18.53
N LEU A 195 8.03 8.44 -17.32
CA LEU A 195 7.25 8.64 -16.11
C LEU A 195 7.12 10.14 -15.79
N PRO A 196 6.02 10.58 -15.15
CA PRO A 196 5.91 11.95 -14.68
C PRO A 196 7.02 12.23 -13.65
N LEU A 197 7.70 13.37 -13.79
CA LEU A 197 8.77 13.77 -12.87
C LEU A 197 8.23 13.90 -11.43
N PRO A 198 8.74 13.13 -10.46
CA PRO A 198 8.31 13.20 -9.07
C PRO A 198 8.50 14.59 -8.49
N GLN A 199 7.55 15.03 -7.66
CA GLN A 199 7.61 16.37 -7.07
C GLN A 199 8.85 16.59 -6.21
N VAL A 200 9.32 15.55 -5.50
CA VAL A 200 10.50 15.60 -4.62
C VAL A 200 11.79 15.92 -5.37
N ILE A 201 11.90 15.55 -6.66
CA ILE A 201 13.08 15.84 -7.48
C ILE A 201 12.85 16.97 -8.49
N LYS A 202 11.67 17.61 -8.49
CA LYS A 202 11.30 18.60 -9.51
C LYS A 202 12.12 19.89 -9.42
N ALA A 203 12.47 20.30 -8.20
CA ALA A 203 13.25 21.51 -7.96
C ALA A 203 14.75 21.20 -7.84
N ASP A 204 15.09 20.07 -7.24
CA ASP A 204 16.46 19.63 -7.01
C ASP A 204 16.52 18.09 -7.06
N ASN A 205 17.32 17.55 -7.99
CA ASN A 205 17.46 16.12 -8.22
C ASN A 205 18.13 15.36 -7.05
N PHE A 206 18.76 16.07 -6.11
CA PHE A 206 19.58 15.48 -5.05
C PHE A 206 19.11 15.81 -3.62
N ALA A 207 18.09 16.66 -3.45
CA ALA A 207 17.62 17.09 -2.13
C ALA A 207 17.19 15.92 -1.22
N TRP A 208 16.61 14.87 -1.79
CA TRP A 208 16.20 13.64 -1.07
C TRP A 208 17.34 12.91 -0.34
N ARG A 209 18.61 13.24 -0.65
CA ARG A 209 19.80 12.65 -0.01
C ARG A 209 20.25 13.37 1.25
N SER A 210 19.65 14.53 1.55
CA SER A 210 20.02 15.34 2.70
C SER A 210 19.37 14.82 3.98
N ASP A 211 20.05 14.96 5.11
CA ASP A 211 19.49 14.61 6.43
C ASP A 211 18.29 15.51 6.74
N GLU A 212 18.33 16.77 6.29
CA GLU A 212 17.26 17.74 6.43
C GLU A 212 15.97 17.26 5.74
N GLU A 213 16.04 16.79 4.49
CA GLU A 213 14.87 16.28 3.78
C GLU A 213 14.39 14.96 4.37
N PHE A 214 15.31 14.07 4.76
CA PHE A 214 14.99 12.82 5.44
C PHE A 214 14.20 13.04 6.75
N GLY A 215 14.63 14.00 7.58
CA GLY A 215 13.91 14.41 8.78
C GLY A 215 12.59 15.11 8.46
N ARG A 216 12.58 16.03 7.48
CA ARG A 216 11.39 16.80 7.08
C ARG A 216 10.26 15.91 6.57
N GLU A 217 10.58 14.85 5.80
CA GLU A 217 9.59 13.91 5.28
C GLU A 217 8.83 13.16 6.39
N MET A 218 9.43 13.01 7.59
CA MET A 218 8.74 12.43 8.74
C MET A 218 7.65 13.34 9.33
N LEU A 219 7.64 14.63 8.99
CA LEU A 219 6.65 15.61 9.41
C LEU A 219 5.72 16.07 8.28
N ALA A 220 6.23 16.12 7.06
CA ALA A 220 5.55 16.71 5.91
C ALA A 220 5.78 15.93 4.59
N GLY A 221 6.16 14.66 4.69
CA GLY A 221 6.26 13.73 3.57
C GLY A 221 5.02 12.85 3.44
N LEU A 222 5.20 11.65 2.87
CA LEU A 222 4.09 10.72 2.59
C LEU A 222 3.49 10.09 3.86
N ASN A 223 4.27 9.96 4.93
CA ASN A 223 3.86 9.28 6.16
C ASN A 223 4.17 10.07 7.44
N PRO A 224 3.48 11.20 7.68
CA PRO A 224 3.81 12.13 8.75
C PRO A 224 3.22 11.76 10.13
N VAL A 225 2.81 10.50 10.32
CA VAL A 225 1.98 10.08 11.47
C VAL A 225 2.64 9.06 12.41
N ILE A 226 3.89 8.65 12.12
CA ILE A 226 4.57 7.61 12.90
C ILE A 226 5.54 8.19 13.93
N ILE A 227 6.22 9.30 13.61
CA ILE A 227 7.23 9.94 14.48
C ILE A 227 6.65 10.24 15.87
N ARG A 228 7.47 10.06 16.90
CA ARG A 228 7.07 10.23 18.31
C ARG A 228 8.12 11.00 19.07
N LEU A 229 7.71 11.67 20.14
CA LEU A 229 8.66 12.19 21.13
C LEU A 229 9.39 11.03 21.81
N LEU A 230 10.72 11.10 21.89
CA LEU A 230 11.52 10.14 22.66
C LEU A 230 11.39 10.48 24.15
N LYS A 231 10.89 9.52 24.94
CA LYS A 231 10.60 9.73 26.37
C LYS A 231 11.73 9.31 27.30
N GLU A 232 12.53 8.33 26.88
CA GLU A 232 13.62 7.77 27.65
C GLU A 232 14.77 7.38 26.73
N PHE A 233 15.98 7.43 27.27
CA PHE A 233 17.18 7.06 26.55
C PHE A 233 18.05 6.12 27.41
N PRO A 234 18.60 5.04 26.82
CA PRO A 234 18.41 4.61 25.42
C PRO A 234 16.98 4.10 25.15
N PRO A 235 16.51 4.07 23.88
CA PRO A 235 15.17 3.55 23.56
C PRO A 235 15.00 2.11 24.00
N VAL A 236 13.85 1.79 24.61
CA VAL A 236 13.56 0.48 25.19
C VAL A 236 12.57 -0.30 24.32
N SER A 237 12.78 -1.62 24.22
CA SER A 237 11.90 -2.57 23.56
C SER A 237 10.96 -3.24 24.55
N ASN A 238 9.72 -3.51 24.13
CA ASN A 238 8.74 -4.29 24.90
C ASN A 238 8.70 -5.77 24.52
N LEU A 239 9.58 -6.20 23.61
CA LEU A 239 9.63 -7.59 23.15
C LEU A 239 10.25 -8.51 24.20
N ASP A 240 9.74 -9.74 24.29
CA ASP A 240 10.24 -10.75 25.24
C ASP A 240 11.69 -11.15 24.89
N PRO A 241 12.68 -10.85 25.75
CA PRO A 241 14.08 -11.17 25.48
C PRO A 241 14.36 -12.67 25.41
N ARG A 242 13.47 -13.52 25.97
CA ARG A 242 13.59 -14.98 25.88
C ARG A 242 13.27 -15.50 24.48
N ILE A 243 12.47 -14.75 23.72
CA ILE A 243 12.07 -15.09 22.36
C ILE A 243 13.04 -14.44 21.36
N TYR A 244 13.36 -13.15 21.56
CA TYR A 244 14.07 -12.34 20.56
C TYR A 244 15.53 -12.03 20.95
N GLY A 245 16.03 -12.56 22.07
CA GLY A 245 17.39 -12.32 22.55
C GLY A 245 17.54 -10.95 23.21
N ASN A 246 18.77 -10.44 23.31
CA ASN A 246 19.02 -9.12 23.90
C ASN A 246 18.39 -8.01 23.04
N GLN A 247 17.44 -7.28 23.61
CA GLN A 247 16.71 -6.19 22.95
C GLN A 247 17.16 -4.79 23.43
N ASN A 248 18.20 -4.71 24.27
CA ASN A 248 18.74 -3.44 24.72
C ASN A 248 19.32 -2.68 23.52
N SER A 249 18.92 -1.43 23.36
CA SER A 249 19.50 -0.56 22.33
C SER A 249 21.00 -0.41 22.56
N SER A 250 21.77 -0.55 21.49
CA SER A 250 23.22 -0.34 21.48
C SER A 250 23.62 1.11 21.28
N ILE A 251 22.67 2.02 21.00
CA ILE A 251 22.93 3.45 20.85
C ILE A 251 23.27 4.01 22.23
N THR A 252 24.46 4.59 22.36
CA THR A 252 24.94 5.19 23.61
C THR A 252 24.80 6.72 23.57
N ALA A 253 24.83 7.36 24.74
CA ALA A 253 24.76 8.82 24.82
C ALA A 253 25.93 9.47 24.06
N ALA A 254 27.13 8.90 24.19
CA ALA A 254 28.34 9.36 23.50
C ALA A 254 28.20 9.32 21.96
N ASP A 255 27.38 8.41 21.41
CA ASP A 255 27.16 8.32 19.96
C ASP A 255 26.37 9.53 19.43
N ILE A 256 25.45 10.08 20.24
CA ILE A 256 24.52 11.12 19.79
C ILE A 256 24.85 12.51 20.31
N GLU A 257 25.45 12.66 21.50
CA GLU A 257 25.68 13.98 22.15
C GLU A 257 26.49 14.95 21.28
N LYS A 258 27.45 14.42 20.50
CA LYS A 258 28.22 15.22 19.51
C LYS A 258 27.34 15.91 18.46
N ASN A 259 26.13 15.42 18.24
CA ASN A 259 25.17 15.93 17.27
C ASN A 259 24.00 16.68 17.91
N LEU A 260 23.95 16.82 19.25
CA LEU A 260 22.88 17.48 19.99
C LEU A 260 23.11 18.99 20.20
N ASN A 261 23.90 19.63 19.35
CA ASN A 261 24.18 21.07 19.37
C ASN A 261 24.64 21.58 20.76
N GLY A 262 25.45 20.77 21.47
CA GLY A 262 25.99 21.09 22.79
C GLY A 262 25.11 20.69 23.98
N LEU A 263 23.93 20.11 23.74
CA LEU A 263 23.08 19.55 24.78
C LEU A 263 23.55 18.14 25.18
N THR A 264 23.39 17.81 26.46
CA THR A 264 23.44 16.40 26.90
C THR A 264 22.15 15.69 26.53
N VAL A 265 22.15 14.36 26.51
CA VAL A 265 20.91 13.58 26.27
C VAL A 265 19.82 13.94 27.27
N VAL A 266 20.17 14.12 28.54
CA VAL A 266 19.23 14.45 29.61
C VAL A 266 18.55 15.79 29.34
N GLN A 267 19.33 16.82 29.01
CA GLN A 267 18.80 18.14 28.67
C GLN A 267 17.88 18.08 27.44
N ALA A 268 18.31 17.36 26.40
CA ALA A 268 17.51 17.23 25.18
C ALA A 268 16.18 16.47 25.40
N LEU A 269 16.13 15.53 26.34
CA LEU A 269 14.89 14.87 26.77
C LEU A 269 13.99 15.81 27.58
N GLU A 270 14.54 16.52 28.56
CA GLU A 270 13.82 17.48 29.40
C GLU A 270 13.20 18.62 28.57
N ASP A 271 13.96 19.14 27.62
CA ASP A 271 13.53 20.17 26.67
C ASP A 271 12.60 19.64 25.57
N LYS A 272 12.32 18.33 25.56
CA LYS A 272 11.48 17.65 24.55
C LYS A 272 11.97 17.86 23.12
N LYS A 273 13.30 17.87 22.94
CA LYS A 273 13.95 18.04 21.63
C LYS A 273 14.29 16.72 20.95
N LEU A 274 14.25 15.58 21.65
CA LEU A 274 14.50 14.28 21.02
C LEU A 274 13.21 13.60 20.55
N PHE A 275 13.21 13.17 19.29
CA PHE A 275 12.16 12.41 18.65
C PHE A 275 12.70 11.07 18.18
N ILE A 276 11.79 10.14 17.88
CA ILE A 276 12.12 8.81 17.38
C ILE A 276 11.11 8.35 16.33
N LEU A 277 11.64 7.80 15.24
CA LEU A 277 10.91 6.92 14.33
C LEU A 277 11.30 5.48 14.69
N ASP A 278 10.40 4.78 15.39
CA ASP A 278 10.66 3.45 15.95
C ASP A 278 9.88 2.35 15.21
N HIS A 279 10.60 1.59 14.38
CA HIS A 279 10.08 0.41 13.69
C HIS A 279 10.53 -0.90 14.32
N HIS A 280 11.31 -0.87 15.41
CA HIS A 280 11.97 -2.03 15.95
C HIS A 280 10.96 -3.11 16.40
N ASP A 281 10.09 -2.76 17.35
CA ASP A 281 9.19 -3.74 17.97
C ASP A 281 8.16 -4.29 16.97
N ALA A 282 7.80 -3.49 15.95
CA ALA A 282 6.88 -3.89 14.90
C ALA A 282 7.52 -4.88 13.91
N PHE A 283 8.82 -4.76 13.62
CA PHE A 283 9.49 -5.55 12.58
C PHE A 283 10.25 -6.77 13.11
N ILE A 284 10.81 -6.73 14.32
CA ILE A 284 11.56 -7.87 14.91
C ILE A 284 10.82 -9.21 14.78
N PRO A 285 9.50 -9.31 15.08
CA PRO A 285 8.77 -10.58 14.93
C PRO A 285 8.75 -11.17 13.51
N TYR A 286 8.99 -10.34 12.49
CA TYR A 286 8.94 -10.73 11.07
C TYR A 286 10.32 -10.84 10.42
N LEU A 287 11.38 -10.31 11.02
CA LEU A 287 12.71 -10.24 10.39
C LEU A 287 13.20 -11.60 9.90
N SER A 288 13.13 -12.64 10.73
CA SER A 288 13.62 -13.97 10.36
C SER A 288 12.90 -14.52 9.12
N ARG A 289 11.58 -14.35 9.05
CA ARG A 289 10.74 -14.79 7.93
C ARG A 289 11.02 -14.00 6.65
N ILE A 290 11.25 -12.70 6.76
CA ILE A 290 11.56 -11.87 5.59
C ILE A 290 12.98 -12.16 5.11
N ASN A 291 13.95 -12.23 6.03
CA ASN A 291 15.36 -12.40 5.71
C ASN A 291 15.72 -13.81 5.24
N SER A 292 14.87 -14.82 5.49
CA SER A 292 15.00 -16.15 4.87
C SER A 292 14.62 -16.16 3.39
N THR A 293 14.00 -15.10 2.87
CA THR A 293 13.79 -14.90 1.43
C THR A 293 15.01 -14.23 0.78
N GLN A 294 14.90 -13.87 -0.50
CA GLN A 294 15.93 -13.05 -1.17
C GLN A 294 16.05 -11.64 -0.56
N ASN A 295 15.01 -11.14 0.11
CA ASN A 295 15.01 -9.83 0.74
C ASN A 295 15.89 -9.79 2.00
N LYS A 296 16.37 -8.59 2.36
CA LYS A 296 17.09 -8.31 3.61
C LYS A 296 16.59 -7.01 4.21
N VAL A 297 16.11 -7.07 5.45
CA VAL A 297 15.56 -5.93 6.19
C VAL A 297 16.08 -5.92 7.62
N TYR A 298 16.03 -4.73 8.22
CA TYR A 298 16.37 -4.48 9.62
C TYR A 298 15.17 -3.83 10.33
N ALA A 299 15.08 -4.05 11.64
CA ALA A 299 14.09 -3.39 12.48
C ALA A 299 14.72 -2.10 13.03
N SER A 300 14.55 -1.00 12.30
CA SER A 300 15.28 0.25 12.54
C SER A 300 14.69 1.11 13.66
N ARG A 301 15.57 1.92 14.26
CA ARG A 301 15.23 3.06 15.11
C ARG A 301 16.03 4.25 14.63
N THR A 302 15.36 5.37 14.41
CA THR A 302 15.99 6.64 14.03
C THR A 302 15.69 7.66 15.11
N ILE A 303 16.72 8.22 15.75
CA ILE A 303 16.58 9.31 16.72
C ILE A 303 16.80 10.62 16.00
N LEU A 304 15.93 11.60 16.24
CA LEU A 304 15.99 12.91 15.63
C LEU A 304 16.08 14.01 16.70
N LEU A 305 16.78 15.08 16.39
CA LEU A 305 16.85 16.29 17.19
C LEU A 305 15.98 17.39 16.55
N LEU A 306 15.12 18.00 17.35
CA LEU A 306 14.48 19.27 17.03
C LEU A 306 15.48 20.41 17.25
N GLN A 307 15.86 21.04 16.15
CA GLN A 307 16.79 22.16 16.12
C GLN A 307 16.11 23.46 16.53
N ASP A 308 16.91 24.47 16.89
CA ASP A 308 16.40 25.78 17.32
C ASP A 308 15.73 26.57 16.19
N ASP A 309 16.05 26.25 14.93
CA ASP A 309 15.39 26.79 13.74
C ASP A 309 14.05 26.08 13.40
N GLY A 310 13.66 25.09 14.20
CA GLY A 310 12.42 24.32 14.04
C GLY A 310 12.51 23.13 13.08
N THR A 311 13.69 22.84 12.52
CA THR A 311 13.90 21.66 11.65
C THR A 311 14.25 20.40 12.44
N LEU A 312 14.12 19.23 11.80
CA LEU A 312 14.61 17.96 12.35
C LEU A 312 15.96 17.61 11.74
N LYS A 313 16.84 17.05 12.57
CA LYS A 313 18.14 16.51 12.21
C LYS A 313 18.28 15.08 12.74
#